data_AF-A0A1B6MH93-F1
#
_entry.id   AF-A0A1B6MH93-F1
#
_cell.length_a   1.000
_cell.length_b   1.000
_cell.length_c   1.000
_cell.angle_alpha   90.00
_cell.angle_beta   90.00
_cell.angle_gamma   90.00
#
_symmetry.space_group_name_H-M   'P 1'
#
loop_
_entity.id
_entity.type
_entity.pdbx_description
1 polymer ?
#
loop_
_entity_poly.entity_id
_entity_poly.type
_entity_poly.pdbx_seq_one_letter_code
_entity_poly.pdbx_strand_id
1 'polypeptide(L)'
;MRSILLLFVVSATCHGNTIGPCRPVHPVGVDHSKWAGEKYVHLYTGDQGQSCSMVKRQLVDEDNVQFLRETYYRVRNQSGVPVETMLSAKCIEKGHYSVSAELTAGTVTLLDLYFLWYDNVCYAPNKCVFLDIHMICSNSPEFKNGGPGLLFVETQYPDPPKEIASKVKEVLKCNGLSDDLMMIDNCNCTNIPYNSEPSKCDHMTIGQFWGLNQ
;
A
#
# COMPACT_ATOMS: atom_id res chain seq x y z
N MET A 1 -54.52 1.35 -16.16
CA MET A 1 -53.32 1.51 -17.00
C MET A 1 -52.71 2.89 -16.76
N ARG A 2 -51.59 2.94 -16.04
CA ARG A 2 -50.54 3.96 -16.14
C ARG A 2 -49.38 3.45 -15.26
N SER A 3 -48.53 2.66 -15.90
CA SER A 3 -47.25 2.23 -15.33
C SER A 3 -46.36 3.46 -15.18
N ILE A 4 -46.01 3.83 -13.96
CA ILE A 4 -44.93 4.78 -13.71
C ILE A 4 -43.68 3.93 -13.53
N LEU A 5 -42.85 3.97 -14.57
CA LEU A 5 -41.57 3.33 -14.69
C LEU A 5 -40.68 3.79 -13.52
N LEU A 6 -40.25 2.85 -12.68
CA LEU A 6 -39.17 3.06 -11.73
C LEU A 6 -37.87 3.30 -12.52
N LEU A 7 -37.45 4.55 -12.67
CA LEU A 7 -36.04 4.85 -12.84
C LEU A 7 -35.38 4.78 -11.46
N PHE A 8 -35.02 3.57 -11.04
CA PHE A 8 -33.88 3.41 -10.16
C PHE A 8 -32.65 3.83 -10.96
N VAL A 9 -32.31 5.12 -10.88
CA VAL A 9 -30.94 5.57 -11.11
C VAL A 9 -30.14 4.89 -10.00
N VAL A 10 -29.61 3.71 -10.32
CA VAL A 10 -28.51 3.11 -9.56
C VAL A 10 -27.39 4.12 -9.67
N SER A 11 -27.30 4.98 -8.67
CA SER A 11 -26.11 5.74 -8.36
C SER A 11 -25.01 4.69 -8.12
N ALA A 12 -24.36 4.30 -9.21
CA ALA A 12 -23.01 3.79 -9.19
C ALA A 12 -22.21 4.85 -8.44
N THR A 13 -21.97 4.58 -7.16
CA THR A 13 -21.04 5.37 -6.38
C THR A 13 -19.72 5.22 -7.13
N CYS A 14 -19.27 6.30 -7.77
CA CYS A 14 -17.97 6.42 -8.42
C CYS A 14 -16.86 6.37 -7.37
N HIS A 15 -16.77 5.29 -6.60
CA HIS A 15 -15.51 4.84 -6.02
C HIS A 15 -14.92 3.93 -7.09
N GLY A 16 -14.23 4.53 -8.06
CA GLY A 16 -13.51 3.78 -9.08
C GLY A 16 -12.65 2.76 -8.35
N ASN A 17 -12.92 1.47 -8.57
CA ASN A 17 -12.21 0.39 -7.90
C ASN A 17 -10.72 0.55 -8.26
N THR A 18 -9.89 1.04 -7.35
CA THR A 18 -8.48 1.37 -7.64
C THR A 18 -7.69 0.11 -8.01
N ILE A 19 -8.15 -1.04 -7.51
CA ILE A 19 -7.70 -2.36 -7.94
C ILE A 19 -8.16 -2.57 -9.38
N GLY A 20 -7.21 -2.81 -10.27
CA GLY A 20 -7.47 -3.23 -11.65
C GLY A 20 -6.51 -4.31 -12.12
N PRO A 21 -6.45 -4.56 -13.45
CA PRO A 21 -5.68 -5.66 -14.01
C PRO A 21 -4.19 -5.53 -13.67
N CYS A 22 -3.53 -6.67 -13.49
CA CYS A 22 -2.10 -6.68 -13.31
C CYS A 22 -1.39 -6.32 -14.61
N ARG A 23 -0.44 -5.41 -14.51
CA ARG A 23 0.48 -5.04 -15.58
C ARG A 23 1.81 -5.76 -15.41
N PRO A 24 2.59 -5.93 -16.48
CA PRO A 24 3.96 -6.44 -16.38
C PRO A 24 4.80 -5.56 -15.43
N VAL A 25 5.49 -6.19 -14.49
CA VAL A 25 6.41 -5.56 -13.53
C VAL A 25 7.63 -6.46 -13.32
N HIS A 26 8.66 -5.93 -12.66
CA HIS A 26 9.91 -6.62 -12.33
C HIS A 26 9.97 -6.91 -10.83
N PRO A 27 9.44 -8.06 -10.37
CA PRO A 27 9.41 -8.37 -8.95
C PRO A 27 10.80 -8.70 -8.39
N VAL A 28 11.00 -8.37 -7.11
CA VAL A 28 12.23 -8.66 -6.34
C VAL A 28 11.93 -9.66 -5.23
N GLY A 29 12.93 -10.46 -4.86
CA GLY A 29 12.77 -11.44 -3.78
C GLY A 29 12.63 -10.75 -2.43
N VAL A 30 11.80 -11.33 -1.56
CA VAL A 30 11.60 -10.87 -0.18
C VAL A 30 12.45 -11.72 0.76
N ASP A 31 13.24 -11.06 1.59
CA ASP A 31 13.92 -11.72 2.71
C ASP A 31 12.93 -11.87 3.87
N HIS A 32 12.33 -13.06 4.00
CA HIS A 32 11.34 -13.34 5.03
C HIS A 32 11.89 -13.16 6.46
N SER A 33 13.22 -13.23 6.67
CA SER A 33 13.81 -12.96 7.98
C SER A 33 13.63 -11.51 8.45
N LYS A 34 13.38 -10.59 7.50
CA LYS A 34 13.12 -9.16 7.74
C LYS A 34 11.63 -8.80 7.65
N TRP A 35 10.76 -9.79 7.43
CA TRP A 35 9.34 -9.57 7.14
C TRP A 35 8.56 -9.00 8.33
N ALA A 36 8.70 -9.64 9.48
CA ALA A 36 7.88 -9.32 10.64
C ALA A 36 8.20 -7.93 11.20
N GLY A 37 7.16 -7.25 11.69
CA GLY A 37 7.27 -5.93 12.29
C GLY A 37 6.25 -4.94 11.75
N GLU A 38 6.50 -3.67 12.04
CA GLU A 38 5.62 -2.56 11.67
C GLU A 38 6.27 -1.75 10.54
N LYS A 39 5.46 -1.36 9.55
CA LYS A 39 5.86 -0.43 8.49
C LYS A 39 4.79 0.64 8.34
N TYR A 40 5.22 1.86 8.13
CA TYR A 40 4.36 3.02 7.90
C TYR A 40 4.20 3.21 6.39
N VAL A 41 2.97 3.39 5.94
CA VAL A 41 2.67 3.64 4.53
C VAL A 41 2.78 5.13 4.28
N HIS A 42 3.63 5.51 3.34
CA HIS A 42 3.94 6.91 3.03
C HIS A 42 3.34 7.35 1.72
N LEU A 43 3.41 6.51 0.68
CA LEU A 43 2.82 6.82 -0.62
C LEU A 43 1.81 5.74 -1.03
N TYR A 44 0.72 6.18 -1.65
CA TYR A 44 -0.37 5.32 -2.04
C TYR A 44 -1.09 5.81 -3.31
N THR A 45 -1.53 4.90 -4.19
CA THR A 45 -2.29 5.24 -5.42
C THR A 45 -3.80 5.38 -5.23
N GLY A 46 -4.34 5.13 -4.02
CA GLY A 46 -5.79 5.09 -3.78
C GLY A 46 -6.33 6.17 -2.83
N ASP A 47 -7.66 6.09 -2.61
CA ASP A 47 -8.57 6.89 -1.76
C ASP A 47 -8.07 8.26 -1.23
N GLN A 48 -8.67 9.35 -1.71
CA GLN A 48 -8.33 10.71 -1.27
C GLN A 48 -8.72 10.90 0.21
N GLY A 49 -7.70 11.05 1.07
CA GLY A 49 -7.88 11.38 2.49
C GLY A 49 -7.53 10.26 3.47
N GLN A 50 -6.69 9.30 3.07
CA GLN A 50 -6.07 8.38 4.01
C GLN A 50 -4.99 9.09 4.84
N SER A 51 -5.00 8.86 6.16
CA SER A 51 -3.94 9.25 7.09
C SER A 51 -3.66 8.13 8.08
N CYS A 52 -2.62 8.28 8.89
CA CYS A 52 -2.31 7.39 10.00
C CYS A 52 -2.28 5.91 9.59
N SER A 53 -1.51 5.63 8.55
CA SER A 53 -1.44 4.36 7.86
C SER A 53 -0.20 3.56 8.26
N MET A 54 -0.42 2.39 8.81
CA MET A 54 0.63 1.44 9.15
C MET A 54 0.16 0.02 8.80
N VAL A 55 1.10 -0.84 8.42
CA VAL A 55 0.90 -2.27 8.31
C VAL A 55 1.68 -2.98 9.40
N LYS A 56 1.02 -3.90 10.08
CA LYS A 56 1.64 -4.87 10.98
C LYS A 56 1.80 -6.20 10.25
N ARG A 57 3.01 -6.73 10.25
CA ARG A 57 3.40 -7.91 9.46
C ARG A 57 3.83 -9.05 10.36
N GLN A 58 3.38 -10.25 9.99
CA GLN A 58 3.68 -11.48 10.70
C GLN A 58 3.96 -12.60 9.68
N LEU A 59 4.87 -13.49 10.05
CA LEU A 59 4.96 -14.81 9.42
C LEU A 59 4.01 -15.74 10.15
N VAL A 60 3.19 -16.47 9.41
CA VAL A 60 2.24 -17.44 9.97
C VAL A 60 2.41 -18.76 9.24
N ASP A 61 2.63 -19.83 10.00
CA ASP A 61 2.70 -21.18 9.45
C ASP A 61 1.35 -21.87 9.64
N GLU A 62 0.68 -22.21 8.54
CA GLU A 62 -0.61 -22.93 8.52
C GLU A 62 -0.45 -24.16 7.62
N ASP A 63 -0.71 -25.36 8.14
CA ASP A 63 -0.61 -26.62 7.40
C ASP A 63 0.75 -26.85 6.69
N ASN A 64 1.84 -26.45 7.36
CA ASN A 64 3.21 -26.45 6.80
C ASN A 64 3.42 -25.52 5.59
N VAL A 65 2.52 -24.56 5.39
CA VAL A 65 2.65 -23.48 4.41
C VAL A 65 2.89 -22.17 5.16
N GLN A 66 3.97 -21.47 4.80
CA GLN A 66 4.26 -20.16 5.35
C GLN A 66 3.49 -19.07 4.59
N PHE A 67 2.75 -18.25 5.34
CA PHE A 67 2.02 -17.09 4.86
C PHE A 67 2.62 -15.81 5.40
N LEU A 68 2.58 -14.78 4.56
CA LEU A 68 2.81 -13.40 4.97
C LEU A 68 1.46 -12.80 5.38
N ARG A 69 1.25 -12.59 6.68
CA ARG A 69 0.04 -11.95 7.18
C ARG A 69 0.29 -10.45 7.37
N GLU A 70 -0.64 -9.65 6.90
CA GLU A 70 -0.61 -8.21 7.06
C GLU A 70 -1.93 -7.71 7.65
N THR A 71 -1.82 -6.79 8.62
CA THR A 71 -2.94 -6.05 9.16
C THR A 71 -2.69 -4.57 8.93
N TYR A 72 -3.46 -3.97 8.03
CA TYR A 72 -3.40 -2.55 7.71
C TYR A 72 -4.31 -1.75 8.63
N TYR A 73 -3.74 -0.77 9.31
CA TYR A 73 -4.42 0.23 10.11
C TYR A 73 -4.38 1.55 9.36
N ARG A 74 -5.52 2.22 9.20
CA ARG A 74 -5.59 3.55 8.57
C ARG A 74 -6.78 4.33 9.08
N VAL A 75 -6.72 5.65 8.97
CA VAL A 75 -7.90 6.51 9.10
C VAL A 75 -8.37 6.87 7.68
N ARG A 76 -9.63 6.60 7.36
CA ARG A 76 -10.23 7.06 6.10
C ARG A 76 -10.93 8.39 6.34
N ASN A 77 -10.62 9.39 5.51
CA ASN A 77 -11.21 10.73 5.48
C ASN A 77 -11.05 11.54 6.80
N GLN A 78 -11.48 12.81 6.80
CA GLN A 78 -11.37 13.72 7.96
C GLN A 78 -12.25 13.33 9.17
N SER A 79 -13.09 12.29 9.06
CA SER A 79 -13.96 11.84 10.17
C SER A 79 -13.18 11.19 11.32
N GLY A 80 -11.92 10.83 11.09
CA GLY A 80 -11.06 10.27 12.14
C GLY A 80 -11.36 8.80 12.46
N VAL A 81 -12.20 8.11 11.69
CA VAL A 81 -12.58 6.71 11.97
C VAL A 81 -11.47 5.75 11.54
N PRO A 82 -10.88 4.97 12.47
CA PRO A 82 -9.91 3.95 12.13
C PRO A 82 -10.58 2.78 11.38
N VAL A 83 -9.87 2.26 10.40
CA VAL A 83 -10.25 1.09 9.60
C VAL A 83 -9.11 0.09 9.65
N GLU A 84 -9.45 -1.16 9.93
CA GLU A 84 -8.54 -2.28 9.86
C GLU A 84 -8.83 -3.14 8.63
N THR A 85 -7.80 -3.67 7.98
CA THR A 85 -7.96 -4.65 6.91
C THR A 85 -6.88 -5.71 7.04
N MET A 86 -7.29 -6.96 7.14
CA MET A 86 -6.39 -8.11 7.19
C MET A 86 -6.27 -8.74 5.82
N LEU A 87 -5.05 -9.12 5.46
CA LEU A 87 -4.77 -9.94 4.29
C LEU A 87 -3.74 -11.02 4.61
N SER A 88 -3.76 -12.08 3.83
CA SER A 88 -2.77 -13.16 3.92
C SER A 88 -2.24 -13.47 2.53
N ALA A 89 -0.92 -13.48 2.38
CA ALA A 89 -0.24 -13.69 1.12
C ALA A 89 0.55 -15.00 1.14
N LYS A 90 0.43 -15.77 0.05
CA LYS A 90 1.18 -17.01 -0.18
C LYS A 90 2.15 -16.79 -1.34
N CYS A 91 3.42 -17.14 -1.15
CA CYS A 91 4.43 -17.05 -2.20
C CYS A 91 4.05 -17.96 -3.38
N ILE A 92 4.03 -17.39 -4.59
CA ILE A 92 3.86 -18.12 -5.85
C ILE A 92 5.23 -18.29 -6.51
N GLU A 93 5.95 -17.18 -6.65
CA GLU A 93 7.30 -17.14 -7.15
C GLU A 93 8.05 -15.93 -6.56
N LYS A 94 9.31 -15.74 -6.96
CA LYS A 94 10.17 -14.70 -6.40
C LYS A 94 9.52 -13.31 -6.51
N GLY A 95 9.11 -12.78 -5.36
CA GLY A 95 8.53 -11.44 -5.26
C GLY A 95 7.07 -11.35 -5.71
N HIS A 96 6.42 -12.46 -6.04
CA HIS A 96 5.00 -12.53 -6.42
C HIS A 96 4.24 -13.46 -5.48
N TYR A 97 3.18 -12.92 -4.91
CA TYR A 97 2.35 -13.59 -3.91
C TYR A 97 0.88 -13.54 -4.32
N SER A 98 0.16 -14.62 -4.07
CA SER A 98 -1.31 -14.64 -4.11
C SER A 98 -1.81 -14.14 -2.76
N VAL A 99 -2.67 -13.13 -2.78
CA VAL A 99 -3.25 -12.51 -1.59
C VAL A 99 -4.72 -12.86 -1.47
N SER A 100 -5.11 -13.29 -0.28
CA SER A 100 -6.51 -13.41 0.13
C SER A 100 -6.89 -12.21 0.99
N ALA A 101 -7.88 -11.43 0.55
CA ALA A 101 -8.38 -10.27 1.27
C ALA A 101 -9.91 -10.29 1.36
N GLU A 102 -10.46 -10.00 2.53
CA GLU A 102 -11.91 -9.84 2.70
C GLU A 102 -12.30 -8.38 2.46
N LEU A 103 -12.48 -8.02 1.19
CA LEU A 103 -12.83 -6.64 0.79
C LEU A 103 -14.32 -6.33 1.02
N THR A 104 -15.16 -7.36 1.02
CA THR A 104 -16.60 -7.29 1.34
C THR A 104 -16.90 -8.38 2.36
N ALA A 105 -17.72 -8.08 3.37
CA ALA A 105 -18.04 -9.01 4.44
C ALA A 105 -18.49 -10.38 3.89
N GLY A 106 -17.79 -11.44 4.31
CA GLY A 106 -18.01 -12.82 3.90
C GLY A 106 -17.50 -13.20 2.50
N THR A 107 -16.85 -12.27 1.77
CA THR A 107 -16.31 -12.54 0.43
C THR A 107 -14.79 -12.40 0.42
N VAL A 108 -14.09 -13.52 0.24
CA VAL A 108 -12.65 -13.54 0.03
C VAL A 108 -12.36 -13.24 -1.43
N THR A 109 -11.63 -12.15 -1.67
CA THR A 109 -11.10 -11.75 -2.97
C THR A 109 -9.67 -12.25 -3.11
N LEU A 110 -9.35 -12.86 -4.24
CA LEU A 110 -7.97 -13.22 -4.59
C LEU A 110 -7.34 -12.10 -5.43
N LEU A 111 -6.21 -11.61 -4.94
CA LEU A 111 -5.41 -10.56 -5.55
C LEU A 111 -3.99 -11.07 -5.76
N ASP A 112 -3.22 -10.34 -6.55
CA ASP A 112 -1.79 -10.55 -6.75
C ASP A 112 -1.01 -9.42 -6.09
N LEU A 113 0.06 -9.76 -5.38
CA LEU A 113 1.00 -8.82 -4.78
C LEU A 113 2.38 -9.02 -5.40
N TYR A 114 2.97 -7.93 -5.87
CA TYR A 114 4.33 -7.90 -6.42
C TYR A 114 5.21 -6.93 -5.64
N PHE A 115 6.30 -7.43 -5.07
CA PHE A 115 7.33 -6.58 -4.46
C PHE A 115 8.24 -6.03 -5.54
N LEU A 116 8.35 -4.71 -5.64
CA LEU A 116 9.18 -4.00 -6.61
C LEU A 116 10.51 -3.54 -6.01
N TRP A 117 10.54 -3.35 -4.69
CA TRP A 117 11.74 -3.11 -3.90
C TRP A 117 11.54 -3.62 -2.47
N TYR A 118 12.56 -4.26 -1.90
CA TYR A 118 12.49 -4.79 -0.54
C TYR A 118 13.89 -4.88 0.09
N ASP A 119 14.48 -3.74 0.42
CA ASP A 119 15.79 -3.68 1.08
C ASP A 119 16.07 -2.29 1.66
N ASN A 120 17.19 -2.20 2.39
CA ASN A 120 17.71 -0.94 2.88
C ASN A 120 18.19 -0.02 1.74
N VAL A 121 17.83 1.26 1.85
CA VAL A 121 18.40 2.36 1.06
C VAL A 121 19.27 3.19 1.97
N CYS A 122 20.57 3.22 1.67
CA CYS A 122 21.55 4.00 2.41
C CYS A 122 21.87 5.30 1.67
N TYR A 123 21.74 6.43 2.35
CA TYR A 123 21.96 7.77 1.78
C TYR A 123 23.13 8.51 2.44
N ALA A 124 23.69 7.95 3.50
CA ALA A 124 24.96 8.36 4.09
C ALA A 124 25.55 7.18 4.90
N PRO A 125 26.84 7.24 5.28
CA PRO A 125 27.43 6.25 6.17
C PRO A 125 26.59 6.05 7.43
N ASN A 126 26.21 4.80 7.72
CA ASN A 126 25.34 4.42 8.85
C ASN A 126 23.94 5.06 8.85
N LYS A 127 23.49 5.64 7.74
CA LYS A 127 22.13 6.16 7.57
C LYS A 127 21.44 5.38 6.46
N CYS A 128 20.70 4.37 6.89
CA CYS A 128 19.92 3.51 6.02
C CYS A 128 18.49 3.43 6.53
N VAL A 129 17.55 3.34 5.61
CA VAL A 129 16.13 3.11 5.91
C VAL A 129 15.68 1.89 5.14
N PHE A 130 14.90 1.03 5.79
CA PHE A 130 14.31 -0.11 5.11
C PHE A 130 13.18 0.42 4.23
N LEU A 131 13.25 0.14 2.93
CA LEU A 131 12.24 0.54 1.97
C LEU A 131 11.52 -0.69 1.43
N ASP A 132 10.20 -0.62 1.47
CA ASP A 132 9.30 -1.53 0.77
C ASP A 132 8.54 -0.74 -0.29
N ILE A 133 8.55 -1.25 -1.52
CA ILE A 133 7.66 -0.79 -2.58
C ILE A 133 6.98 -2.02 -3.15
N HIS A 134 5.65 -2.07 -3.11
CA HIS A 134 4.90 -3.18 -3.68
C HIS A 134 3.61 -2.72 -4.34
N MET A 135 3.11 -3.56 -5.26
CA MET A 135 1.88 -3.35 -6.00
C MET A 135 0.90 -4.48 -5.70
N ILE A 136 -0.38 -4.14 -5.51
CA ILE A 136 -1.50 -5.08 -5.45
C ILE A 136 -2.42 -4.85 -6.65
N CYS A 137 -2.77 -5.92 -7.36
CA CYS A 137 -3.63 -5.90 -8.55
C CYS A 137 -4.46 -7.19 -8.63
N SER A 138 -5.32 -7.32 -9.63
CA SER A 138 -6.00 -8.59 -9.90
C SER A 138 -6.38 -8.73 -11.36
N ASN A 139 -6.06 -9.88 -11.95
CA ASN A 139 -6.49 -10.25 -13.30
C ASN A 139 -7.91 -10.84 -13.34
N SER A 140 -8.61 -10.93 -12.20
CA SER A 140 -9.97 -11.43 -12.16
C SER A 140 -10.91 -10.57 -13.02
N PRO A 141 -11.89 -11.17 -13.72
CA PRO A 141 -12.77 -10.44 -14.64
C PRO A 141 -13.49 -9.24 -14.02
N GLU A 142 -13.79 -9.30 -12.72
CA GLU A 142 -14.42 -8.23 -11.95
C GLU A 142 -13.59 -6.95 -11.83
N PHE A 143 -12.26 -7.05 -11.94
CA PHE A 143 -11.34 -5.91 -11.88
C PHE A 143 -10.85 -5.45 -13.25
N LYS A 144 -11.32 -6.06 -14.35
CA LYS A 144 -10.82 -5.77 -15.72
C LYS A 144 -10.91 -4.29 -16.11
N ASN A 145 -11.93 -3.58 -15.61
CA ASN A 145 -12.15 -2.16 -15.88
C ASN A 145 -11.76 -1.28 -14.67
N GLY A 146 -11.01 -1.82 -13.72
CA GLY A 146 -10.52 -1.11 -12.54
C GLY A 146 -9.35 -0.17 -12.84
N GLY A 147 -8.81 0.42 -11.78
CA GLY A 147 -7.69 1.37 -11.83
C GLY A 147 -6.32 0.73 -12.14
N PRO A 148 -5.22 1.48 -11.96
CA PRO A 148 -3.87 0.99 -12.27
C PRO A 148 -3.31 -0.04 -11.27
N GLY A 149 -4.11 -0.49 -10.30
CA GLY A 149 -3.65 -1.24 -9.14
C GLY A 149 -3.27 -0.33 -7.98
N LEU A 150 -3.16 -0.94 -6.79
CA LEU A 150 -2.70 -0.28 -5.58
C LEU A 150 -1.18 -0.33 -5.53
N LEU A 151 -0.53 0.78 -5.27
CA LEU A 151 0.89 0.85 -4.99
C LEU A 151 1.08 1.34 -3.57
N PHE A 152 2.03 0.75 -2.86
CA PHE A 152 2.41 1.14 -1.52
C PHE A 152 3.91 1.43 -1.49
N VAL A 153 4.28 2.49 -0.77
CA VAL A 153 5.67 2.79 -0.41
C VAL A 153 5.74 2.91 1.09
N GLU A 154 6.56 2.08 1.72
CA GLU A 154 6.57 1.93 3.17
C GLU A 154 7.98 1.92 3.75
N THR A 155 8.11 2.36 5.00
CA THR A 155 9.37 2.28 5.76
C THR A 155 9.12 1.95 7.23
N GLN A 156 10.17 1.72 8.01
CA GLN A 156 10.05 1.47 9.45
C GLN A 156 9.77 2.72 10.31
N TYR A 157 9.73 3.93 9.73
CA TYR A 157 9.54 5.19 10.47
C TYR A 157 8.27 5.92 10.02
N PRO A 158 7.61 6.69 10.91
CA PRO A 158 6.38 7.40 10.59
C PRO A 158 6.56 8.54 9.59
N ASP A 159 7.75 9.13 9.45
CA ASP A 159 8.07 10.03 8.34
C ASP A 159 8.96 9.34 7.28
N PRO A 160 8.70 9.57 5.99
CA PRO A 160 9.60 9.10 4.94
C PRO A 160 10.86 10.00 4.90
N PRO A 161 12.09 9.44 4.92
CA PRO A 161 13.29 10.21 4.60
C PRO A 161 13.22 10.70 3.14
N LYS A 162 13.43 12.00 2.90
CA LYS A 162 13.38 12.58 1.52
C LYS A 162 14.38 11.91 0.58
N GLU A 163 15.46 11.39 1.14
CA GLU A 163 16.56 10.77 0.42
C GLU A 163 16.11 9.50 -0.34
N ILE A 164 15.03 8.84 0.09
CA ILE A 164 14.50 7.67 -0.63
C ILE A 164 13.74 8.04 -1.91
N ALA A 165 13.36 9.31 -2.09
CA ALA A 165 12.53 9.75 -3.22
C ALA A 165 13.15 9.41 -4.58
N SER A 166 14.48 9.51 -4.69
CA SER A 166 15.23 9.13 -5.89
C SER A 166 15.07 7.65 -6.22
N LYS A 167 15.19 6.78 -5.21
CA LYS A 167 15.02 5.32 -5.36
C LYS A 167 13.57 4.97 -5.69
N VAL A 168 12.59 5.61 -5.05
CA VAL A 168 11.17 5.42 -5.38
C VAL A 168 10.93 5.74 -6.85
N LYS A 169 11.35 6.93 -7.34
CA LYS A 169 11.20 7.32 -8.74
C LYS A 169 11.88 6.35 -9.71
N GLU A 170 13.08 5.87 -9.37
CA GLU A 170 13.79 4.85 -10.16
C GLU A 170 12.95 3.58 -10.31
N VAL A 171 12.43 3.04 -9.20
CA VAL A 171 11.62 1.81 -9.18
C VAL A 171 10.32 2.00 -9.97
N LEU A 172 9.64 3.13 -9.81
CA LEU A 172 8.42 3.44 -10.58
C LEU A 172 8.69 3.48 -12.08
N LYS A 173 9.74 4.21 -12.48
CA LYS A 173 10.13 4.34 -13.88
C LYS A 173 10.51 3.00 -14.50
N CYS A 174 11.30 2.18 -13.80
CA CYS A 174 11.69 0.85 -14.25
C CYS A 174 10.49 -0.08 -14.47
N ASN A 175 9.38 0.15 -13.76
CA ASN A 175 8.16 -0.65 -13.85
C ASN A 175 7.05 0.02 -14.67
N GLY A 176 7.32 1.15 -15.35
CA GLY A 176 6.32 1.88 -16.13
C GLY A 176 5.14 2.40 -15.30
N LEU A 177 5.38 2.74 -14.03
CA LEU A 177 4.38 3.21 -13.07
C LEU A 177 4.39 4.75 -12.99
N SER A 178 3.21 5.33 -12.73
CA SER A 178 3.07 6.77 -12.48
C SER A 178 3.64 7.13 -11.09
N ASP A 179 4.20 8.33 -10.97
CA ASP A 179 4.58 8.95 -9.70
C ASP A 179 3.47 9.85 -9.12
N ASP A 180 2.29 9.84 -9.74
CA ASP A 180 1.05 10.43 -9.21
C ASP A 180 0.54 9.60 -8.01
N LEU A 181 1.19 9.82 -6.87
CA LEU A 181 0.93 9.17 -5.60
C LEU A 181 0.48 10.21 -4.57
N MET A 182 -0.43 9.79 -3.70
CA MET A 182 -0.78 10.57 -2.52
C MET A 182 0.26 10.35 -1.43
N MET A 183 0.67 11.42 -0.76
CA MET A 183 1.44 11.35 0.49
C MET A 183 0.49 11.15 1.67
N ILE A 184 0.81 10.20 2.54
CA ILE A 184 0.06 9.90 3.75
C ILE A 184 0.76 10.56 4.93
N ASP A 185 -0.01 11.32 5.71
CA ASP A 185 0.46 11.88 6.97
C ASP A 185 0.27 10.87 8.11
N ASN A 186 1.37 10.43 8.71
CA ASN A 186 1.39 9.49 9.83
C ASN A 186 1.75 10.17 11.16
N CYS A 187 1.69 11.50 11.20
CA CYS A 187 1.99 12.28 12.39
C CYS A 187 0.84 12.40 13.36
N ASN A 188 1.16 12.36 14.65
CA ASN A 188 0.21 12.55 15.76
C ASN A 188 -1.01 11.61 15.72
N CYS A 189 -0.78 10.38 15.27
CA CYS A 189 -1.82 9.38 15.10
C CYS A 189 -2.04 8.57 16.38
N THR A 190 -3.29 8.44 16.82
CA THR A 190 -3.65 7.64 18.02
C THR A 190 -3.89 6.17 17.70
N ASN A 191 -4.15 5.82 16.43
CA ASN A 191 -4.44 4.46 15.97
C ASN A 191 -3.20 3.66 15.57
N ILE A 192 -2.02 4.28 15.52
CA ILE A 192 -0.75 3.63 15.20
C ILE A 192 0.33 4.07 16.20
N PRO A 193 1.26 3.18 16.58
CA PRO A 193 2.36 3.54 17.47
C PRO A 193 3.26 4.59 16.83
N TYR A 194 3.88 5.43 17.66
CA TYR A 194 4.92 6.37 17.23
C TYR A 194 6.30 5.79 17.53
N ASN A 195 7.06 5.47 16.48
CA ASN A 195 8.45 5.01 16.60
C ASN A 195 9.41 6.21 16.42
N SER A 196 10.09 6.60 17.50
CA SER A 196 10.63 7.95 17.71
C SER A 196 12.09 8.21 17.31
N GLU A 197 12.70 7.44 16.40
CA GLU A 197 14.11 7.67 16.01
C GLU A 197 14.34 7.65 14.48
N PRO A 198 14.95 8.69 13.89
CA PRO A 198 14.82 10.10 14.22
C PRO A 198 13.68 10.69 13.38
N SER A 199 12.46 10.19 13.56
CA SER A 199 11.27 10.80 12.96
C SER A 199 11.00 12.13 13.66
N LYS A 200 10.90 13.22 12.90
CA LYS A 200 10.67 14.59 13.42
C LYS A 200 9.22 15.03 13.35
N CYS A 201 8.38 14.25 12.68
CA CYS A 201 7.04 14.61 12.27
C CYS A 201 6.97 15.92 11.48
N ASP A 202 7.74 15.98 10.40
CA ASP A 202 7.90 17.20 9.61
C ASP A 202 6.70 17.49 8.66
N HIS A 203 5.60 16.72 8.75
CA HIS A 203 4.37 16.86 7.94
C HIS A 203 4.67 17.11 6.45
N MET A 204 5.32 16.15 5.81
CA MET A 204 5.83 16.32 4.46
C MET A 204 4.72 16.29 3.41
N THR A 205 4.74 17.22 2.46
CA THR A 205 3.91 17.17 1.26
C THR A 205 4.56 16.35 0.16
N ILE A 206 3.75 15.83 -0.77
CA ILE A 206 4.26 15.10 -1.95
C ILE A 206 5.26 15.93 -2.77
N GLY A 207 5.03 17.24 -2.94
CA GLY A 207 5.95 18.13 -3.63
C GLY A 207 7.29 18.29 -2.91
N GLN A 208 7.29 18.37 -1.58
CA GLN A 208 8.53 18.41 -0.79
C GLN A 208 9.30 17.09 -0.85
N PHE A 209 8.60 15.95 -0.87
CA PHE A 209 9.22 14.64 -1.04
C PHE A 209 9.90 14.53 -2.41
N TRP A 210 9.25 15.02 -3.46
CA TRP A 210 9.81 15.06 -4.80
C TRP A 210 10.84 16.16 -5.06
N GLY A 211 11.06 17.06 -4.11
CA GLY A 211 11.98 18.19 -4.25
C GLY A 211 11.49 19.30 -5.19
N LEU A 212 10.17 19.42 -5.40
CA LEU A 212 9.55 20.37 -6.35
C LEU A 212 9.25 21.75 -5.75
N ASN A 213 9.23 21.88 -4.42
CA ASN A 213 8.88 23.12 -3.70
C ASN A 213 10.03 23.59 -2.77
N GLN A 214 11.25 23.71 -3.29
CA GLN A 214 12.36 24.34 -2.56
C GLN A 214 12.38 25.85 -2.76
#